data_AF-A0A2X1PRQ2-F1
#
_entry.id   AF-A0A2X1PRQ2-F1
#
_cell.length_a   1.000
_cell.length_b   1.000
_cell.length_c   1.000
_cell.angle_alpha   90.00
_cell.angle_beta   90.00
_cell.angle_gamma   90.00
#
_symmetry.space_group_name_H-M   'P 1'
#
loop_
_entity.id
_entity.type
_entity.pdbx_description
1 polymer ?
#
loop_
_entity_poly.entity_id
_entity_poly.type
_entity_poly.pdbx_seq_one_letter_code
_entity_poly.pdbx_strand_id
1 'polypeptide(L)'
;MKKSRKIHPHLLHKVTIDPLFGGLPYQGRELAFKLGLSGVQNKQFTDIFMGLSRLFLEKDLSLLEVNPLVLTKQGNLICLDAKISVDDNALFRHKDLLALQDLNSK
;
A
#
# COMPACT_ATOMS: atom_id res chain seq x y z
N MET A 1 -8.93 17.49 -16.16
CA MET A 1 -10.21 17.20 -15.49
C MET A 1 -10.01 16.10 -14.45
N LYS A 2 -9.90 16.45 -13.17
CA LYS A 2 -9.87 15.47 -12.06
C LYS A 2 -11.26 14.82 -12.00
N LYS A 3 -11.42 13.57 -12.45
CA LYS A 3 -12.65 12.81 -12.21
C LYS A 3 -12.79 12.67 -10.69
N SER A 4 -13.70 13.42 -10.10
CA SER A 4 -14.13 13.21 -8.71
C SER A 4 -14.55 11.74 -8.59
N ARG A 5 -13.76 10.92 -7.88
CA ARG A 5 -14.10 9.52 -7.59
C ARG A 5 -15.43 9.56 -6.86
N LYS A 6 -16.53 9.14 -7.50
CA LYS A 6 -17.80 8.90 -6.80
C LYS A 6 -17.50 7.88 -5.71
N ILE A 7 -17.52 8.33 -4.46
CA ILE A 7 -17.23 7.47 -3.31
C ILE A 7 -18.45 6.60 -3.10
N HIS A 8 -18.29 5.30 -3.28
CA HIS A 8 -19.25 4.29 -2.86
C HIS A 8 -18.72 3.70 -1.55
N PRO A 9 -19.18 4.16 -0.37
CA PRO A 9 -18.54 3.83 0.90
C PRO A 9 -18.43 2.32 1.18
N HIS A 10 -19.39 1.54 0.68
CA HIS A 10 -19.43 0.08 0.83
C HIS A 10 -18.33 -0.66 0.04
N LEU A 11 -17.72 -0.02 -0.97
CA LEU A 11 -16.60 -0.60 -1.74
C LEU A 11 -15.23 -0.32 -1.09
N LEU A 12 -15.20 0.46 -0.01
CA LEU A 12 -13.96 0.84 0.67
C LEU A 12 -13.81 0.04 1.96
N HIS A 13 -12.97 -0.99 1.92
CA HIS A 13 -12.59 -1.74 3.11
C HIS A 13 -11.38 -1.10 3.77
N LYS A 14 -11.44 -0.95 5.11
CA LYS A 14 -10.40 -0.31 5.92
C LYS A 14 -10.02 -1.22 7.07
N VAL A 15 -8.75 -1.14 7.45
CA VAL A 15 -8.20 -1.71 8.68
C VAL A 15 -7.28 -0.65 9.31
N THR A 16 -7.20 -0.65 10.63
CA THR A 16 -6.30 0.24 11.37
C THR A 16 -5.01 -0.51 11.68
N ILE A 17 -3.86 0.08 11.34
CA ILE A 17 -2.55 -0.48 11.66
C ILE A 17 -2.07 0.12 12.97
N ASP A 18 -1.69 -0.73 13.92
CA ASP A 18 -1.07 -0.28 15.15
C ASP A 18 0.41 0.07 14.86
N PRO A 19 0.89 1.28 15.22
CA PRO A 19 2.28 1.67 14.95
C PRO A 19 3.33 0.79 15.64
N LEU A 20 2.99 0.16 16.77
CA LEU A 20 3.89 -0.70 17.53
C LEU A 20 4.04 -2.08 16.87
N PHE A 21 2.94 -2.64 16.38
CA PHE A 21 2.92 -4.00 15.82
C PHE A 21 3.05 -4.06 14.30
N GLY A 22 2.75 -2.95 13.62
CA GLY A 22 2.64 -2.90 12.18
C GLY A 22 1.44 -3.69 11.63
N GLY A 23 1.43 -3.88 10.31
CA GLY A 23 0.37 -4.62 9.63
C GLY A 23 0.45 -6.11 9.93
N LEU A 24 -0.62 -6.67 10.50
CA LEU A 24 -0.64 -8.07 10.94
C LEU A 24 -1.29 -9.00 9.89
N PRO A 25 -0.89 -10.28 9.83
CA PRO A 25 -1.40 -11.22 8.83
C PRO A 25 -2.93 -11.34 8.80
N TYR A 26 -3.59 -11.27 9.96
CA TYR A 26 -5.05 -11.42 10.02
C TYR A 26 -5.78 -10.25 9.33
N GLN A 27 -5.22 -9.05 9.37
CA GLN A 27 -5.77 -7.86 8.73
C GLN A 27 -5.68 -7.97 7.20
N GLY A 28 -4.53 -8.45 6.71
CA GLY A 28 -4.35 -8.75 5.29
C GLY A 28 -5.34 -9.82 4.80
N ARG A 29 -5.52 -10.89 5.57
CA ARG A 29 -6.51 -11.94 5.26
C ARG A 29 -7.95 -11.40 5.25
N GLU A 30 -8.32 -10.61 6.25
CA GLU A 30 -9.65 -9.99 6.36
C GLU A 30 -9.96 -9.13 5.13
N LEU A 31 -9.03 -8.27 4.73
CA LEU A 31 -9.17 -7.45 3.53
C LEU A 31 -9.23 -8.31 2.26
N ALA A 32 -8.38 -9.32 2.13
CA ALA A 32 -8.38 -10.23 1.00
C ALA A 32 -9.75 -10.91 0.84
N PHE A 33 -10.36 -11.38 1.93
CA PHE A 33 -11.70 -11.97 1.91
C PHE A 33 -12.77 -10.98 1.48
N LYS A 34 -12.74 -9.75 2.02
CA LYS A 34 -13.69 -8.68 1.61
C LYS A 34 -13.58 -8.31 0.13
N LEU A 35 -12.37 -8.42 -0.43
CA LEU A 35 -12.08 -8.23 -1.86
C LEU A 35 -12.41 -9.44 -2.74
N GLY A 36 -12.89 -10.56 -2.16
CA GLY A 36 -13.20 -11.78 -2.89
C GLY A 36 -11.99 -12.61 -3.31
N LEU A 37 -10.81 -12.38 -2.71
CA LEU A 37 -9.59 -13.13 -2.99
C LEU A 37 -9.55 -14.42 -2.17
N SER A 38 -9.21 -15.53 -2.83
CA SER A 38 -9.18 -16.86 -2.22
C SER A 38 -7.90 -17.65 -2.52
N GLY A 39 -7.61 -18.67 -1.71
CA GLY A 39 -6.47 -19.57 -1.93
C GLY A 39 -5.14 -18.82 -2.03
N VAL A 40 -4.43 -19.01 -3.14
CA VAL A 40 -3.11 -18.40 -3.39
C VAL A 40 -3.19 -16.86 -3.40
N GLN A 41 -4.27 -16.28 -3.92
CA GLN A 41 -4.44 -14.83 -3.99
C GLN A 41 -4.57 -14.19 -2.60
N ASN A 42 -5.24 -14.87 -1.67
CA ASN A 42 -5.36 -14.40 -0.29
C ASN A 42 -3.99 -14.35 0.39
N LYS A 43 -3.17 -15.39 0.19
CA LYS A 43 -1.79 -15.41 0.68
C LYS A 43 -0.96 -14.29 0.06
N GLN A 44 -0.99 -14.14 -1.27
CA GLN A 44 -0.24 -13.08 -1.96
C GLN A 44 -0.66 -11.68 -1.49
N PHE A 45 -1.97 -11.43 -1.36
CA PHE A 45 -2.47 -10.15 -0.87
C PHE A 45 -2.00 -9.89 0.56
N THR A 46 -2.05 -10.90 1.43
CA THR A 46 -1.58 -10.78 2.81
C THR A 46 -0.08 -10.45 2.86
N ASP A 47 0.74 -11.13 2.03
CA ASP A 47 2.17 -10.87 1.94
C ASP A 47 2.46 -9.45 1.43
N ILE A 48 1.74 -8.99 0.39
CA ILE A 48 1.82 -7.62 -0.13
C ILE A 48 1.42 -6.62 0.96
N PHE A 49 0.27 -6.81 1.61
CA PHE A 49 -0.23 -5.93 2.67
C PHE A 49 0.78 -5.76 3.80
N MET A 50 1.37 -6.85 4.29
CA MET A 50 2.39 -6.79 5.34
C MET A 50 3.64 -6.07 4.87
N GLY A 51 4.10 -6.34 3.63
CA GLY A 51 5.24 -5.66 3.04
C GLY A 51 5.03 -4.15 2.91
N LEU A 52 3.86 -3.72 2.42
CA LEU A 52 3.52 -2.29 2.30
C LEU A 52 3.37 -1.63 3.66
N SER A 53 2.77 -2.31 4.64
CA SER A 53 2.64 -1.81 6.01
C SER A 53 4.00 -1.60 6.68
N ARG A 54 4.90 -2.57 6.49
CA ARG A 54 6.28 -2.48 6.97
C ARG A 54 7.02 -1.34 6.29
N LEU A 55 6.93 -1.24 4.97
CA LEU A 55 7.54 -0.16 4.19
C LEU A 55 7.06 1.22 4.65
N PHE A 56 5.75 1.35 4.91
CA PHE A 56 5.15 2.59 5.40
C PHE A 56 5.77 3.07 6.71
N LEU A 57 5.96 2.15 7.67
CA LEU A 57 6.53 2.48 8.97
C LEU A 57 8.05 2.69 8.90
N GLU A 58 8.78 1.80 8.22
CA GLU A 58 10.25 1.85 8.16
C GLU A 58 10.78 3.06 7.39
N LYS A 59 10.02 3.58 6.42
CA LYS A 59 10.42 4.71 5.57
C LYS A 59 9.73 6.01 5.93
N ASP A 60 9.01 6.05 7.06
CA ASP A 60 8.24 7.21 7.52
C ASP A 60 7.40 7.81 6.38
N LEU A 61 6.58 6.97 5.75
CA LEU A 61 5.74 7.39 4.64
C LEU A 61 4.52 8.17 5.16
N SER A 62 4.13 9.21 4.44
CA SER A 62 2.88 9.94 4.65
C SER A 62 1.76 9.40 3.75
N LEU A 63 2.12 8.81 2.60
CA LEU A 63 1.19 8.18 1.67
C LEU A 63 1.86 6.99 0.96
N LEU A 64 1.12 5.89 0.84
CA LEU A 64 1.43 4.79 -0.05
C LEU A 64 0.13 4.36 -0.73
N GLU A 65 0.07 4.48 -2.05
CA GLU A 65 -1.05 4.01 -2.87
C GLU A 65 -0.51 3.09 -3.97
N VAL A 66 -0.93 1.81 -3.96
CA VAL A 66 -0.75 0.92 -5.11
C VAL A 66 -2.02 0.97 -5.94
N ASN A 67 -1.93 1.43 -7.19
CA ASN A 67 -3.10 1.58 -8.04
C ASN A 67 -2.72 1.58 -9.53
N PRO A 68 -2.96 0.49 -10.28
CA PRO A 68 -3.73 -0.68 -9.87
C PRO A 68 -2.90 -1.80 -9.22
N LEU A 69 -3.52 -2.51 -8.27
CA LEU A 69 -3.11 -3.86 -7.88
C LEU A 69 -3.88 -4.86 -8.77
N VAL A 70 -3.17 -5.50 -9.69
CA VAL A 70 -3.75 -6.29 -10.78
C VAL A 70 -3.77 -7.77 -10.44
N LEU A 71 -4.91 -8.43 -10.66
CA LEU A 71 -5.00 -9.88 -10.74
C LEU A 71 -4.74 -10.32 -12.19
N THR A 72 -3.67 -11.07 -12.42
CA THR A 72 -3.31 -11.55 -13.76
C THR A 72 -4.20 -12.70 -14.20
N LYS A 73 -4.19 -13.02 -15.50
CA LYS A 73 -4.90 -14.19 -16.06
C LYS A 73 -4.41 -15.52 -15.47
N GLN A 74 -3.18 -15.54 -14.96
CA GLN A 74 -2.57 -16.69 -14.27
C GLN A 74 -2.96 -16.77 -12.79
N GLY A 75 -3.77 -15.83 -12.29
CA GLY A 75 -4.26 -15.82 -10.91
C GLY A 75 -3.30 -15.22 -9.89
N ASN A 76 -2.29 -14.45 -10.31
CA ASN A 76 -1.31 -13.81 -9.43
C ASN A 76 -1.59 -12.32 -9.25
N LEU A 77 -1.25 -11.76 -8.09
CA LEU A 77 -1.33 -10.33 -7.82
C LEU A 77 -0.03 -9.62 -8.18
N ILE A 78 -0.14 -8.47 -8.86
CA ILE A 78 0.98 -7.62 -9.27
C ILE A 78 0.66 -6.15 -9.00
N CYS A 79 1.58 -5.43 -8.35
CA CYS A 79 1.52 -3.97 -8.24
C CYS A 79 1.98 -3.37 -9.57
N LEU A 80 1.07 -2.79 -10.35
CA LEU A 80 1.41 -2.22 -11.66
C LEU A 80 1.96 -0.80 -11.56
N ASP A 81 1.44 -0.02 -10.61
CA ASP A 81 1.88 1.35 -10.34
C ASP A 81 1.76 1.63 -8.85
N ALA A 82 2.63 2.50 -8.34
CA ALA A 82 2.66 2.89 -6.95
C ALA A 82 3.04 4.37 -6.80
N LYS A 83 2.27 5.08 -5.98
CA LYS A 83 2.59 6.44 -5.53
C LYS A 83 2.99 6.40 -4.07
N ILE A 84 4.20 6.90 -3.79
CA ILE A 84 4.77 6.97 -2.45
C ILE A 84 5.05 8.45 -2.13
N SER A 85 4.77 8.86 -0.91
CA SER A 85 5.16 10.15 -0.36
C SER A 85 5.76 9.95 1.02
N VAL A 86 6.93 10.52 1.24
CA VAL A 86 7.67 10.47 2.51
C VAL A 86 7.18 11.63 3.39
N ASP A 87 7.28 11.50 4.71
CA ASP A 87 7.15 12.66 5.61
C ASP A 87 8.42 13.52 5.52
N ASP A 88 8.27 14.76 5.06
CA ASP A 88 9.38 15.71 4.94
C ASP A 88 10.10 15.94 6.28
N ASN A 89 9.39 15.85 7.40
CA ASN A 89 9.99 15.96 8.74
C ASN A 89 10.85 14.75 9.11
N ALA A 90 10.69 13.63 8.42
CA ALA A 90 11.47 12.42 8.60
C ALA A 90 12.63 12.28 7.61
N LEU A 91 12.65 13.11 6.56
CA LEU A 91 13.58 12.94 5.45
C LEU A 91 15.06 13.05 5.88
N PHE A 92 15.36 13.83 6.94
CA PHE A 92 16.72 13.99 7.48
C PHE A 92 17.38 12.67 7.94
N ARG A 93 16.58 11.66 8.33
CA ARG A 93 17.07 10.34 8.79
C ARG A 93 17.07 9.28 7.69
N HIS A 94 16.51 9.56 6.51
CA HIS A 94 16.43 8.65 5.36
C HIS A 94 17.33 9.11 4.21
N LYS A 95 18.64 8.93 4.38
CA LYS A 95 19.65 9.35 3.39
C LYS A 95 19.49 8.67 2.02
N ASP A 96 19.02 7.43 2.02
CA ASP A 96 18.70 6.66 0.82
C ASP A 96 17.53 7.26 0.03
N LEU A 97 16.50 7.76 0.71
CA LEU A 97 15.37 8.43 0.07
C LEU A 97 15.73 9.82 -0.45
N LEU A 98 16.56 10.56 0.28
CA LEU A 98 17.12 11.84 -0.19
C LEU A 98 17.88 11.69 -1.51
N ALA A 99 18.63 10.60 -1.67
CA ALA A 99 19.37 10.33 -2.91
C ALA A 99 18.47 10.05 -4.12
N LEU A 100 17.20 9.66 -3.88
CA LEU A 100 16.20 9.40 -4.91
C LEU A 100 15.33 10.63 -5.23
N GLN A 101 15.53 11.74 -4.51
CA GLN A 101 14.76 12.95 -4.72
C GLN A 101 15.10 13.55 -6.10
N ASP A 102 14.11 13.57 -6.99
CA ASP A 102 14.23 14.28 -8.24
C ASP A 102 14.10 15.79 -7.99
N LEU A 103 15.20 16.52 -8.21
CA LEU A 103 15.27 17.97 -7.99
C LEU A 103 14.64 18.77 -9.13
N ASN A 104 14.25 18.12 -10.23
CA ASN A 104 13.67 18.77 -11.41
C ASN A 104 12.14 18.82 -11.40
N SER A 105 11.48 18.15 -10.45
CA SER A 105 10.03 18.17 -10.32
C SER A 105 9.59 19.42 -9.53
N LYS A 106 9.52 20.58 -10.21
CA LYS A 106 8.81 21.79 -9.75
C LYS A 106 7.59 22.07 -10.62
#